data_AF-A0A7Y3BFA2-F1
#
_entry.id   AF-A0A7Y3BFA2-F1
#
_cell.length_a   1.000
_cell.length_b   1.000
_cell.length_c   1.000
_cell.angle_alpha   90.00
_cell.angle_beta   90.00
_cell.angle_gamma   90.00
#
_symmetry.space_group_name_H-M   'P 1'
#
loop_
_entity.id
_entity.type
_entity.pdbx_description
1 polymer ?
#
loop_
_entity_poly.entity_id
_entity_poly.type
_entity_poly.pdbx_seq_one_letter_code
_entity_poly.pdbx_strand_id
1 'polypeptide(L)'
;MKCLIAASVAVATTALVAPTIAHAQDACATYRVQIGDSLADIAKRAYGFDNHARIWRENREEIGRNPNIIRVGSVLRLPCLDGAMPTEQANKPNANSDAVMVSFVTSNGYLPYTDESLAERGLMTNLVRTAMMRGAPDKPFDIVFVNDRAAHVESLLPRQAFDASFPWTRPGCETQGELTSMELYACQNFMYSQPFYEIVDGFFSRTGTGYENVIDFAAFEGATICRPEGYSTGHLEENGLMPPAIELVQPASTHECFEQLMTNSVDLVAMDTRAGERVMEDLNLTYQVTANPHLFSIQPMQVAFHKDNSVSAEVIEDLNRGLAQMLETGEWASIVSLGLRDNTKMELVN
;
A
#
# COMPACT_ATOMS: atom_id res chain seq x y z
N MET A 1 -40.14 -88.11 16.83
CA MET A 1 -39.32 -88.39 18.03
C MET A 1 -38.44 -87.17 18.30
N LYS A 2 -38.57 -86.60 19.50
CA LYS A 2 -37.70 -85.59 20.17
C LYS A 2 -37.65 -84.15 19.65
N CYS A 3 -38.26 -83.28 20.47
CA CYS A 3 -37.94 -81.87 20.66
C CYS A 3 -36.45 -81.62 20.92
N LEU A 4 -35.96 -80.44 20.52
CA LEU A 4 -35.02 -79.65 21.31
C LEU A 4 -35.14 -78.17 20.95
N ILE A 5 -35.33 -77.37 21.99
CA ILE A 5 -35.39 -75.91 22.01
C ILE A 5 -33.96 -75.36 21.90
N ALA A 6 -33.72 -74.28 21.16
CA ALA A 6 -32.54 -73.45 21.34
C ALA A 6 -32.85 -71.97 21.05
N ALA A 7 -32.40 -71.13 21.97
CA ALA A 7 -32.72 -69.73 22.18
C ALA A 7 -32.20 -68.76 21.10
N SER A 8 -32.89 -67.62 21.05
CA SER A 8 -32.60 -66.41 20.28
C SER A 8 -31.29 -65.72 20.69
N VAL A 9 -30.53 -65.19 19.72
CA VAL A 9 -29.65 -64.03 19.91
C VAL A 9 -29.79 -63.12 18.69
N ALA A 10 -30.41 -61.96 18.87
CA ALA A 10 -30.42 -60.88 17.88
C ALA A 10 -29.13 -60.06 18.03
N VAL A 11 -28.28 -60.07 17.00
CA VAL A 11 -27.07 -59.24 16.96
C VAL A 11 -27.47 -57.84 16.47
N ALA A 12 -27.60 -56.90 17.40
CA ALA A 12 -27.70 -55.48 17.10
C ALA A 12 -26.29 -54.95 16.79
N THR A 13 -26.01 -54.68 15.51
CA THR A 13 -24.80 -53.96 15.08
C THR A 13 -24.93 -52.49 15.45
N THR A 14 -24.37 -52.10 16.59
CA THR A 14 -24.13 -50.70 16.96
C THR A 14 -23.01 -50.13 16.07
N ALA A 15 -23.38 -49.22 15.16
CA ALA A 15 -22.42 -48.37 14.47
C ALA A 15 -21.80 -47.41 15.50
N LEU A 16 -20.53 -47.62 15.83
CA LEU A 16 -19.72 -46.68 16.59
C LEU A 16 -19.51 -45.41 15.74
N VAL A 17 -20.33 -44.39 15.97
CA VAL A 17 -19.99 -43.03 15.57
C VAL A 17 -18.91 -42.56 16.52
N ALA A 18 -17.66 -42.58 16.08
CA ALA A 18 -16.57 -41.99 16.83
C ALA A 18 -16.84 -40.47 16.95
N PRO A 19 -16.79 -39.88 18.15
CA PRO A 19 -16.85 -38.43 18.28
C PRO A 19 -15.61 -37.85 17.62
N THR A 20 -15.78 -37.01 16.61
CA THR A 20 -14.72 -36.14 16.12
C THR A 20 -14.38 -35.18 17.26
N ILE A 21 -13.27 -35.43 17.94
CA ILE A 21 -12.71 -34.51 18.91
C ILE A 21 -12.37 -33.24 18.11
N ALA A 22 -13.11 -32.15 18.36
CA ALA A 22 -12.70 -30.83 17.95
C ALA A 22 -11.44 -30.50 18.77
N HIS A 23 -10.29 -30.82 18.22
CA HIS A 23 -9.03 -30.36 18.77
C HIS A 23 -9.03 -28.83 18.66
N ALA A 24 -9.06 -28.15 19.81
CA ALA A 24 -8.67 -26.75 19.86
C ALA A 24 -7.28 -26.68 19.24
N GLN A 25 -7.15 -25.86 18.19
CA GLN A 25 -5.90 -25.76 17.47
C GLN A 25 -5.00 -24.81 18.23
N ASP A 26 -3.87 -25.30 18.69
CA ASP A 26 -2.94 -24.49 19.46
C ASP A 26 -1.99 -23.71 18.53
N ALA A 27 -1.72 -22.45 18.86
CA ALA A 27 -0.56 -21.72 18.33
C ALA A 27 0.73 -22.52 18.56
N CYS A 28 1.81 -22.23 17.82
CA CYS A 28 3.10 -22.90 17.99
C CYS A 28 3.11 -24.38 17.55
N ALA A 29 2.34 -24.72 16.50
CA ALA A 29 2.23 -26.08 15.98
C ALA A 29 2.36 -26.13 14.45
N THR A 30 2.49 -27.33 13.88
CA THR A 30 2.27 -27.54 12.44
C THR A 30 0.82 -27.95 12.19
N TYR A 31 0.24 -27.45 11.10
CA TYR A 31 -1.15 -27.70 10.72
C TYR A 31 -1.25 -28.19 9.30
N ARG A 32 -2.04 -29.25 9.09
CA ARG A 32 -2.33 -29.75 7.75
C ARG A 32 -3.66 -29.18 7.27
N VAL A 33 -3.62 -28.40 6.18
CA VAL A 33 -4.80 -27.77 5.57
C VAL A 33 -5.85 -28.82 5.21
N GLN A 34 -7.08 -28.60 5.68
CA GLN A 34 -8.26 -29.43 5.42
C GLN A 34 -9.14 -28.81 4.34
N ILE A 35 -10.08 -29.60 3.81
CA ILE A 35 -11.08 -29.12 2.86
C ILE A 35 -11.94 -28.04 3.52
N GLY A 36 -12.07 -26.89 2.88
CA GLY A 36 -12.87 -25.75 3.35
C GLY A 36 -12.14 -24.77 4.27
N ASP A 37 -10.85 -24.99 4.54
CA ASP A 37 -10.05 -24.04 5.31
C ASP A 37 -9.76 -22.75 4.52
N SER A 38 -9.77 -21.63 5.24
CA SER A 38 -9.09 -20.39 4.86
C SER A 38 -7.97 -20.08 5.86
N LEU A 39 -6.95 -19.31 5.48
CA LEU A 39 -5.92 -18.89 6.44
C LEU A 39 -6.49 -18.07 7.59
N ALA A 40 -7.53 -17.27 7.34
CA ALA A 40 -8.23 -16.50 8.37
C ALA A 40 -8.91 -17.41 9.40
N ASP A 41 -9.55 -18.50 8.95
CA ASP A 41 -10.21 -19.45 9.86
C ASP A 41 -9.20 -20.30 10.63
N ILE A 42 -8.07 -20.65 10.00
CA ILE A 42 -6.94 -21.30 10.68
C ILE A 42 -6.37 -20.36 11.74
N ALA A 43 -6.19 -19.07 11.43
CA ALA A 43 -5.66 -18.09 12.36
C ALA A 43 -6.60 -17.85 13.55
N LYS A 44 -7.90 -17.66 13.29
CA LYS A 44 -8.90 -17.50 14.35
C LYS A 44 -8.96 -18.71 15.27
N ARG A 45 -8.81 -19.93 14.74
CA ARG A 45 -8.73 -21.14 15.56
C ARG A 45 -7.45 -21.21 16.38
N ALA A 46 -6.31 -20.85 15.80
CA ALA A 46 -4.99 -20.95 16.44
C ALA A 46 -4.72 -19.84 17.49
N TYR A 47 -5.25 -18.63 17.26
CA TYR A 47 -4.90 -17.43 18.02
C TYR A 47 -6.10 -16.76 18.70
N GLY A 48 -7.34 -17.16 18.37
CA GLY A 48 -8.57 -16.51 18.83
C GLY A 48 -8.93 -15.23 18.07
N PHE A 49 -8.08 -14.76 17.16
CA PHE A 49 -8.31 -13.60 16.29
C PHE A 49 -7.70 -13.84 14.90
N ASP A 50 -8.09 -13.04 13.92
CA ASP A 50 -7.51 -13.15 12.58
C ASP A 50 -6.07 -12.64 12.56
N ASN A 51 -5.14 -13.56 12.27
CA ASN A 51 -3.72 -13.32 12.11
C ASN A 51 -3.17 -14.09 10.90
N HIS A 52 -3.97 -14.19 9.83
CA HIS A 52 -3.62 -14.96 8.64
C HIS A 52 -2.34 -14.47 7.96
N ALA A 53 -2.05 -13.16 8.01
CA ALA A 53 -0.85 -12.57 7.42
C ALA A 53 0.43 -13.13 8.04
N ARG A 54 0.43 -13.37 9.36
CA ARG A 54 1.54 -14.00 10.08
C ARG A 54 1.74 -15.44 9.65
N ILE A 55 0.66 -16.23 9.55
CA ILE A 55 0.74 -17.60 9.06
C ILE A 55 1.28 -17.60 7.62
N TRP A 56 0.77 -16.72 6.77
CA TRP A 56 1.19 -16.63 5.38
C TRP A 56 2.68 -16.33 5.25
N ARG A 57 3.18 -15.32 5.97
CA ARG A 57 4.60 -14.91 5.94
C ARG A 57 5.55 -16.07 6.24
N GLU A 58 5.25 -16.85 7.28
CA GLU A 58 6.11 -17.97 7.69
C GLU A 58 5.93 -19.23 6.83
N ASN A 59 4.99 -19.21 5.87
CA ASN A 59 4.69 -20.33 4.98
C ASN A 59 4.68 -19.92 3.50
N ARG A 60 5.39 -18.83 3.14
CA ARG A 60 5.40 -18.28 1.77
C ARG A 60 5.85 -19.29 0.72
N GLU A 61 6.77 -20.19 1.06
CA GLU A 61 7.23 -21.24 0.14
C GLU A 61 6.13 -22.24 -0.21
N GLU A 62 5.25 -22.57 0.74
CA GLU A 62 4.17 -23.55 0.56
C GLU A 62 2.91 -22.92 -0.04
N ILE A 63 2.57 -21.69 0.38
CA ILE A 63 1.33 -21.00 -0.02
C ILE A 63 1.52 -20.23 -1.34
N GLY A 64 2.71 -19.72 -1.58
CA GLY A 64 2.99 -18.84 -2.70
C GLY A 64 2.43 -17.42 -2.51
N ARG A 65 2.36 -16.67 -3.62
CA ARG A 65 2.18 -15.21 -3.62
C ARG A 65 0.78 -14.73 -3.21
N ASN A 66 -0.24 -15.58 -3.24
CA ASN A 66 -1.61 -15.21 -2.88
C ASN A 66 -2.03 -15.92 -1.58
N PRO A 67 -2.17 -15.19 -0.44
CA PRO A 67 -2.55 -15.77 0.85
C PRO A 67 -3.97 -16.36 0.84
N ASN A 68 -4.81 -15.98 -0.11
CA ASN A 68 -6.18 -16.50 -0.23
C ASN A 68 -6.23 -17.88 -0.90
N ILE A 69 -5.10 -18.41 -1.36
CA ILE A 69 -5.03 -19.71 -2.06
C ILE A 69 -4.13 -20.65 -1.25
N ILE A 70 -4.74 -21.50 -0.41
CA ILE A 70 -4.06 -22.59 0.28
C ILE A 70 -4.48 -23.95 -0.29
N ARG A 71 -3.52 -24.87 -0.42
CA ARG A 71 -3.79 -26.19 -1.00
C ARG A 71 -4.14 -27.18 0.11
N VAL A 72 -5.21 -27.94 -0.10
CA VAL A 72 -5.60 -29.02 0.81
C VAL A 72 -4.46 -30.03 0.92
N GLY A 73 -4.12 -30.40 2.16
CA GLY A 73 -3.01 -31.31 2.45
C GLY A 73 -1.66 -30.64 2.68
N SER A 74 -1.49 -29.36 2.33
CA SER A 74 -0.28 -28.58 2.66
C SER A 74 -0.04 -28.51 4.16
N VAL A 75 1.22 -28.54 4.57
CA VAL A 75 1.61 -28.43 5.98
C VAL A 75 2.10 -27.01 6.25
N LEU A 76 1.35 -26.27 7.06
CA LEU A 76 1.66 -24.92 7.49
C LEU A 76 2.29 -24.94 8.87
N ARG A 77 3.33 -24.14 9.08
CA ARG A 77 3.95 -23.85 10.37
C ARG A 77 3.20 -22.66 10.99
N LEU A 78 2.51 -22.87 12.10
CA LEU A 78 1.80 -21.82 12.81
C LEU A 78 2.73 -21.21 13.87
N PRO A 79 3.12 -19.94 13.73
CA PRO A 79 4.02 -19.30 14.71
C PRO A 79 3.41 -19.28 16.11
N CYS A 80 4.26 -19.30 17.12
CA CYS A 80 3.90 -19.13 18.52
C CYS A 80 3.47 -17.67 18.74
N LEU A 81 2.67 -17.37 19.78
CA LEU A 81 2.17 -15.99 19.99
C LEU A 81 3.29 -14.96 20.12
N ASP A 82 4.41 -15.35 20.72
CA ASP A 82 5.60 -14.54 21.01
C ASP A 82 6.54 -14.30 19.82
N GLY A 83 6.32 -14.94 18.67
CA GLY A 83 7.21 -14.77 17.50
C GLY A 83 7.88 -16.06 17.06
N ALA A 84 8.06 -16.99 17.98
CA ALA A 84 8.87 -18.18 17.73
C ALA A 84 8.23 -19.11 16.71
N MET A 85 9.05 -19.91 16.03
CA MET A 85 8.59 -20.99 15.17
C MET A 85 8.51 -22.31 15.95
N PRO A 86 7.57 -23.21 15.60
CA PRO A 86 7.58 -24.57 16.13
C PRO A 86 8.93 -25.22 15.81
N THR A 87 9.69 -25.60 16.84
CA THR A 87 11.04 -26.16 16.67
C THR A 87 10.95 -27.63 16.27
N GLU A 88 11.49 -27.95 15.10
CA GLU A 88 11.88 -29.31 14.75
C GLU A 88 13.33 -29.48 15.24
N GLN A 89 13.59 -30.51 16.04
CA GLN A 89 14.83 -30.67 16.79
C GLN A 89 16.09 -30.81 15.91
N ALA A 90 17.01 -29.85 16.07
CA ALA A 90 18.48 -29.92 16.12
C ALA A 90 19.28 -30.75 15.09
N ASN A 91 20.05 -30.03 14.23
CA ASN A 91 21.52 -30.17 14.04
C ASN A 91 21.95 -29.29 12.83
N LYS A 92 22.45 -28.06 12.98
CA LYS A 92 23.77 -27.56 13.42
C LYS A 92 24.42 -26.75 12.25
N PRO A 93 25.38 -25.84 12.51
CA PRO A 93 25.17 -24.41 12.36
C PRO A 93 26.01 -23.75 11.25
N ASN A 94 25.57 -22.61 10.74
CA ASN A 94 26.48 -21.51 10.41
C ASN A 94 25.79 -20.15 10.27
N ALA A 95 26.31 -19.20 11.05
CA ALA A 95 26.50 -17.77 10.80
C ALA A 95 25.39 -16.93 10.15
N ASN A 96 24.87 -15.99 10.96
CA ASN A 96 24.28 -14.70 10.58
C ASN A 96 23.21 -14.72 9.48
N SER A 97 21.94 -14.83 9.87
CA SER A 97 20.85 -14.23 9.09
C SER A 97 19.69 -13.77 9.97
N ASP A 98 19.96 -13.12 11.10
CA ASP A 98 18.98 -12.24 11.75
C ASP A 98 18.85 -10.91 10.98
N ALA A 99 18.94 -10.95 9.65
CA ALA A 99 18.72 -9.77 8.82
C ALA A 99 17.21 -9.53 8.79
N VAL A 100 16.75 -8.59 9.62
CA VAL A 100 15.37 -8.10 9.60
C VAL A 100 15.09 -7.61 8.18
N MET A 101 14.18 -8.29 7.49
CA MET A 101 13.75 -7.91 6.16
C MET A 101 12.87 -6.67 6.25
N VAL A 102 13.27 -5.61 5.56
CA VAL A 102 12.49 -4.36 5.52
C VAL A 102 11.34 -4.51 4.54
N SER A 103 10.12 -4.24 4.96
CA SER A 103 8.94 -4.35 4.10
C SER A 103 8.32 -2.99 3.81
N PHE A 104 8.35 -2.59 2.53
CA PHE A 104 7.71 -1.38 2.06
C PHE A 104 6.32 -1.69 1.49
N VAL A 105 5.35 -0.81 1.72
CA VAL A 105 4.02 -0.88 1.08
C VAL A 105 3.77 0.32 0.17
N THR A 106 3.14 0.09 -0.97
CA THR A 106 2.70 1.12 -1.92
C THR A 106 1.38 0.72 -2.59
N SER A 107 0.87 1.49 -3.54
CA SER A 107 -0.41 1.25 -4.21
C SER A 107 -0.34 1.51 -5.70
N ASN A 108 -1.22 0.87 -6.45
CA ASN A 108 -1.44 1.15 -7.87
C ASN A 108 -2.18 2.49 -8.07
N GLY A 109 -2.35 2.89 -9.33
CA GLY A 109 -3.22 4.00 -9.72
C GLY A 109 -2.64 5.40 -9.51
N TYR A 110 -1.34 5.53 -9.19
CA TYR A 110 -0.67 6.84 -9.13
C TYR A 110 0.39 6.96 -10.21
N LEU A 111 -0.06 6.92 -11.46
CA LEU A 111 0.80 7.03 -12.62
C LEU A 111 1.41 8.45 -12.71
N PRO A 112 2.68 8.58 -13.11
CA PRO A 112 3.65 7.53 -13.46
C PRO A 112 4.53 7.07 -12.28
N TYR A 113 4.13 7.39 -11.05
CA TYR A 113 4.95 7.21 -9.85
C TYR A 113 4.90 5.78 -9.31
N THR A 114 3.70 5.21 -9.15
CA THR A 114 3.51 3.85 -8.63
C THR A 114 2.36 3.13 -9.31
N ASP A 115 2.69 2.03 -9.98
CA ASP A 115 1.74 1.05 -10.51
C ASP A 115 2.51 -0.20 -10.96
N GLU A 116 1.97 -1.39 -10.70
CA GLU A 116 2.57 -2.66 -11.08
C GLU A 116 2.62 -2.87 -12.60
N SER A 117 1.77 -2.17 -13.37
CA SER A 117 1.79 -2.22 -14.84
C SER A 117 2.94 -1.41 -15.45
N LEU A 118 3.57 -0.50 -14.69
CA LEU A 118 4.64 0.34 -15.19
C LEU A 118 5.98 -0.39 -15.23
N ALA A 119 6.87 0.05 -16.12
CA ALA A 119 8.27 -0.35 -16.09
C ALA A 119 8.87 -0.02 -14.72
N GLU A 120 9.64 -0.97 -14.16
CA GLU A 120 10.17 -0.91 -12.80
C GLU A 120 9.12 -0.69 -11.69
N ARG A 121 7.83 -0.88 -12.00
CA ARG A 121 6.66 -0.63 -11.15
C ARG A 121 6.47 0.86 -10.80
N GLY A 122 6.94 1.75 -11.66
CA GLY A 122 6.79 3.20 -11.56
C GLY A 122 8.02 3.95 -11.05
N LEU A 123 8.07 5.25 -11.31
CA LEU A 123 9.23 6.10 -11.00
C LEU A 123 9.61 6.04 -9.52
N MET A 124 8.65 6.20 -8.61
CA MET A 124 8.96 6.21 -7.18
C MET A 124 9.36 4.85 -6.66
N THR A 125 8.75 3.78 -7.18
CA THR A 125 9.15 2.41 -6.84
C THR A 125 10.60 2.15 -7.25
N ASN A 126 11.01 2.62 -8.43
CA ASN A 126 12.38 2.47 -8.90
C ASN A 126 13.38 3.30 -8.06
N LEU A 127 13.02 4.54 -7.74
CA LEU A 127 13.83 5.41 -6.90
C LEU A 127 14.06 4.83 -5.49
N VAL A 128 13.00 4.37 -4.81
CA VAL A 128 13.10 3.77 -3.47
C VAL A 128 13.91 2.47 -3.49
N ARG A 129 13.64 1.58 -4.46
CA ARG A 129 14.39 0.33 -4.62
C ARG A 129 15.88 0.61 -4.85
N THR A 130 16.19 1.54 -5.74
CA THR A 130 17.58 1.88 -6.06
C THR A 130 18.28 2.50 -4.86
N ALA A 131 17.65 3.39 -4.12
CA ALA A 131 18.23 3.94 -2.91
C ALA A 131 18.51 2.86 -1.86
N MET A 132 17.62 1.89 -1.64
CA MET A 132 17.90 0.76 -0.75
C MET A 132 19.12 -0.05 -1.23
N MET A 133 19.19 -0.38 -2.52
CA MET A 133 20.33 -1.13 -3.09
C MET A 133 21.67 -0.38 -2.99
N ARG A 134 21.66 0.96 -2.96
CA ARG A 134 22.88 1.80 -2.84
C ARG A 134 23.24 2.09 -1.39
N GLY A 135 22.23 2.39 -0.59
CA GLY A 135 22.36 2.71 0.83
C GLY A 135 22.74 1.50 1.66
N ALA A 136 22.04 0.38 1.48
CA ALA A 136 22.17 -0.83 2.28
C ALA A 136 22.13 -2.09 1.40
N PRO A 137 23.18 -2.35 0.58
CA PRO A 137 23.20 -3.43 -0.41
C PRO A 137 22.99 -4.84 0.17
N ASP A 138 23.38 -5.05 1.43
CA ASP A 138 23.28 -6.34 2.11
C ASP A 138 21.98 -6.50 2.93
N LYS A 139 21.13 -5.46 3.00
CA LYS A 139 19.88 -5.50 3.77
C LYS A 139 18.74 -6.01 2.88
N PRO A 140 18.12 -7.15 3.19
CA PRO A 140 17.00 -7.66 2.40
C PRO A 140 15.77 -6.76 2.55
N PHE A 141 15.03 -6.55 1.46
CA PHE A 141 13.78 -5.80 1.47
C PHE A 141 12.78 -6.28 0.41
N ASP A 142 11.49 -6.01 0.62
CA ASP A 142 10.44 -6.14 -0.40
C ASP A 142 9.59 -4.87 -0.56
N ILE A 143 8.90 -4.77 -1.69
CA ILE A 143 7.91 -3.72 -1.98
C ILE A 143 6.60 -4.40 -2.36
N VAL A 144 5.60 -4.26 -1.49
CA VAL A 144 4.27 -4.87 -1.61
C VAL A 144 3.25 -3.83 -2.02
N PHE A 145 2.30 -4.22 -2.88
CA PHE A 145 1.24 -3.33 -3.34
C PHE A 145 -0.07 -3.68 -2.62
N VAL A 146 -0.61 -2.71 -1.89
CA VAL A 146 -1.93 -2.77 -1.25
C VAL A 146 -2.73 -1.59 -1.77
N ASN A 147 -3.79 -1.88 -2.54
CA ASN A 147 -4.62 -0.89 -3.24
C ASN A 147 -5.68 -0.26 -2.32
N ASP A 148 -5.22 0.16 -1.14
CA ASP A 148 -5.94 0.96 -0.17
C ASP A 148 -4.89 1.88 0.47
N ARG A 149 -4.70 3.06 -0.15
CA ARG A 149 -3.61 3.97 0.22
C ARG A 149 -3.85 4.58 1.61
N ALA A 150 -5.08 4.93 1.93
CA ALA A 150 -5.45 5.47 3.25
C ALA A 150 -5.09 4.48 4.36
N ALA A 151 -5.38 3.19 4.18
CA ALA A 151 -5.06 2.15 5.16
C ALA A 151 -3.57 2.06 5.50
N HIS A 152 -2.65 2.48 4.61
CA HIS A 152 -1.21 2.43 4.88
C HIS A 152 -0.83 3.22 6.12
N VAL A 153 -1.31 4.46 6.23
CA VAL A 153 -0.99 5.37 7.34
C VAL A 153 -2.02 5.29 8.47
N GLU A 154 -3.26 4.86 8.19
CA GLU A 154 -4.29 4.73 9.23
C GLU A 154 -4.19 3.42 10.01
N SER A 155 -3.68 2.35 9.40
CA SER A 155 -3.74 1.01 10.00
C SER A 155 -2.49 0.17 9.84
N LEU A 156 -1.87 0.14 8.66
CA LEU A 156 -0.80 -0.82 8.37
C LEU A 156 0.52 -0.44 9.05
N LEU A 157 0.96 0.81 8.90
CA LEU A 157 2.18 1.29 9.55
C LEU A 157 2.03 1.42 11.07
N PRO A 158 0.92 1.95 11.65
CA PRO A 158 0.73 1.96 13.10
C PRO A 158 0.74 0.57 13.74
N ARG A 159 0.25 -0.45 13.02
CA ARG A 159 0.29 -1.86 13.47
C ARG A 159 1.58 -2.58 13.12
N GLN A 160 2.53 -1.89 12.49
CA GLN A 160 3.81 -2.44 12.03
C GLN A 160 3.63 -3.67 11.14
N ALA A 161 2.57 -3.68 10.32
CA ALA A 161 2.36 -4.70 9.29
C ALA A 161 3.34 -4.53 8.13
N PHE A 162 3.81 -3.30 7.93
CA PHE A 162 4.88 -2.88 7.04
C PHE A 162 5.77 -1.87 7.77
N ASP A 163 7.00 -1.70 7.31
CA ASP A 163 7.97 -0.81 7.92
C ASP A 163 7.87 0.62 7.40
N ALA A 164 7.57 0.76 6.12
CA ALA A 164 7.42 2.06 5.48
C ALA A 164 6.39 2.04 4.35
N SER A 165 5.88 3.21 3.99
CA SER A 165 4.99 3.39 2.85
C SER A 165 5.44 4.55 1.96
N PHE A 166 5.14 4.49 0.66
CA PHE A 166 5.45 5.56 -0.30
C PHE A 166 4.51 5.53 -1.52
N PRO A 167 4.42 6.64 -2.29
CA PRO A 167 4.94 7.97 -1.97
C PRO A 167 3.98 8.77 -1.08
N TRP A 168 4.53 9.56 -0.17
CA TRP A 168 3.77 10.49 0.66
C TRP A 168 4.34 11.89 0.57
N THR A 169 3.46 12.90 0.58
CA THR A 169 3.85 14.28 0.86
C THR A 169 3.95 14.46 2.37
N ARG A 170 5.03 15.08 2.85
CA ARG A 170 5.16 15.42 4.26
C ARG A 170 4.37 16.71 4.54
N PRO A 171 3.44 16.72 5.53
CA PRO A 171 2.77 17.95 5.94
C PRO A 171 3.77 19.00 6.43
N GLY A 172 3.40 20.28 6.36
CA GLY A 172 4.19 21.42 6.80
C GLY A 172 4.38 21.49 8.32
N CYS A 173 4.90 20.45 8.98
CA CYS A 173 5.04 20.35 10.44
C CYS A 173 5.91 21.46 11.09
N GLU A 174 6.72 22.14 10.28
CA GLU A 174 7.60 23.24 10.70
C GLU A 174 6.96 24.63 10.43
N THR A 175 5.81 24.67 9.77
CA THR A 175 5.11 25.92 9.47
C THR A 175 4.38 26.44 10.71
N GLN A 176 4.30 27.77 10.84
CA GLN A 176 3.62 28.44 11.96
C GLN A 176 2.09 28.51 11.79
N GLY A 177 1.54 27.77 10.82
CA GLY A 177 0.10 27.71 10.56
C GLY A 177 -0.65 26.77 11.50
N GLU A 178 -1.97 26.88 11.53
CA GLU A 178 -2.82 25.89 12.21
C GLU A 178 -2.86 24.61 11.35
N LEU A 179 -2.17 23.56 11.78
CA LEU A 179 -2.25 22.24 11.16
C LEU A 179 -3.64 21.64 11.36
N THR A 180 -4.16 20.94 10.35
CA THR A 180 -5.39 20.17 10.51
C THR A 180 -5.16 18.96 11.43
N SER A 181 -6.24 18.31 11.89
CA SER A 181 -6.12 17.11 12.74
C SER A 181 -5.37 15.96 12.05
N MET A 182 -5.51 15.84 10.73
CA MET A 182 -4.83 14.82 9.93
C MET A 182 -3.35 15.14 9.74
N GLU A 183 -3.01 16.39 9.41
CA GLU A 183 -1.62 16.84 9.32
C GLU A 183 -0.91 16.76 10.66
N LEU A 184 -1.58 17.18 11.73
CA LEU A 184 -1.08 17.08 13.10
C LEU A 184 -0.83 15.62 13.47
N TYR A 185 -1.76 14.71 13.15
CA TYR A 185 -1.57 13.28 13.37
C TYR A 185 -0.35 12.75 12.60
N ALA A 186 -0.22 13.10 11.32
CA ALA A 186 0.92 12.72 10.50
C ALA A 186 2.24 13.26 11.07
N CYS A 187 2.29 14.53 11.48
CA CYS A 187 3.45 15.15 12.12
C CYS A 187 3.80 14.51 13.47
N GLN A 188 2.81 14.10 14.25
CA GLN A 188 2.99 13.50 15.57
C GLN A 188 3.42 12.05 15.51
N ASN A 189 2.96 11.28 14.52
CA ASN A 189 3.12 9.82 14.50
C ASN A 189 4.06 9.30 13.41
N PHE A 190 4.42 10.12 12.42
CA PHE A 190 5.27 9.69 11.31
C PHE A 190 6.60 10.43 11.21
N MET A 191 7.58 9.72 10.68
CA MET A 191 8.88 10.20 10.23
C MET A 191 8.96 10.01 8.72
N TYR A 192 9.79 10.82 8.07
CA TYR A 192 9.93 10.79 6.62
C TYR A 192 11.39 10.76 6.20
N SER A 193 11.67 10.10 5.08
CA SER A 193 12.95 10.19 4.39
C SER A 193 13.21 11.60 3.86
N GLN A 194 14.40 11.85 3.31
CA GLN A 194 14.60 13.00 2.40
C GLN A 194 13.67 12.87 1.18
N PRO A 195 13.32 14.01 0.54
CA PRO A 195 12.50 13.98 -0.67
C PRO A 195 13.22 13.31 -1.82
N PHE A 196 12.55 12.33 -2.41
CA PHE A 196 13.05 11.57 -3.55
C PHE A 196 12.71 12.21 -4.88
N TYR A 197 11.59 12.94 -4.93
CA TYR A 197 11.08 13.61 -6.11
C TYR A 197 10.14 14.75 -5.68
N GLU A 198 9.96 15.77 -6.51
CA GLU A 198 9.00 16.84 -6.28
C GLU A 198 7.94 16.81 -7.37
N ILE A 199 6.67 16.83 -6.98
CA ILE A 199 5.52 16.90 -7.88
C ILE A 199 4.96 18.32 -7.90
N VAL A 200 4.15 18.61 -8.91
CA VAL A 200 3.44 19.89 -9.03
C VAL A 200 1.96 19.57 -8.95
N ASP A 201 1.37 19.71 -7.76
CA ASP A 201 -0.08 19.65 -7.58
C ASP A 201 -0.68 20.93 -8.18
N GLY A 202 -1.63 20.77 -9.11
CA GLY A 202 -2.30 21.86 -9.80
C GLY A 202 -3.80 21.62 -9.92
N PHE A 203 -4.47 22.54 -10.61
CA PHE A 203 -5.92 22.55 -10.74
C PHE A 203 -6.33 22.43 -12.19
N PHE A 204 -7.23 21.49 -12.48
CA PHE A 204 -7.80 21.25 -13.80
C PHE A 204 -9.26 21.68 -13.81
N SER A 205 -9.68 22.31 -14.91
CA SER A 205 -11.07 22.67 -15.15
C SER A 205 -11.43 22.42 -16.61
N ARG A 206 -12.71 22.37 -16.94
CA ARG A 206 -13.11 22.39 -18.36
C ARG A 206 -12.68 23.71 -19.00
N THR A 207 -12.18 23.64 -20.23
CA THR A 207 -11.77 24.82 -21.00
C THR A 207 -12.94 25.77 -21.19
N GLY A 208 -12.74 27.07 -20.97
CA GLY A 208 -13.75 28.10 -21.14
C GLY A 208 -14.65 28.34 -19.93
N THR A 209 -14.38 27.70 -18.78
CA THR A 209 -15.11 27.96 -17.53
C THR A 209 -14.63 29.23 -16.82
N GLY A 210 -13.41 29.68 -17.12
CA GLY A 210 -12.77 30.84 -16.51
C GLY A 210 -11.79 30.44 -15.40
N TYR A 211 -11.98 29.27 -14.76
CA TYR A 211 -11.09 28.76 -13.72
C TYR A 211 -9.67 28.48 -14.22
N GLU A 212 -9.48 28.22 -15.51
CA GLU A 212 -8.15 28.00 -16.10
C GLU A 212 -7.28 29.26 -16.14
N ASN A 213 -7.86 30.45 -15.92
CA ASN A 213 -7.17 31.75 -16.02
C ASN A 213 -7.07 32.50 -14.68
N VAL A 214 -7.63 31.96 -13.60
CA VAL A 214 -7.57 32.64 -12.29
C VAL A 214 -6.15 32.58 -11.72
N ILE A 215 -5.76 33.61 -10.97
CA ILE A 215 -4.40 33.75 -10.40
C ILE A 215 -4.40 33.79 -8.87
N ASP A 216 -5.58 33.65 -8.26
CA ASP A 216 -5.78 33.71 -6.81
C ASP A 216 -6.73 32.57 -6.40
N PHE A 217 -6.35 31.83 -5.35
CA PHE A 217 -7.14 30.72 -4.81
C PHE A 217 -8.51 31.17 -4.29
N ALA A 218 -8.67 32.44 -3.90
CA ALA A 218 -9.96 32.99 -3.50
C ALA A 218 -11.04 32.85 -4.60
N ALA A 219 -10.63 32.74 -5.87
CA ALA A 219 -11.57 32.51 -6.98
C ALA A 219 -12.21 31.11 -6.98
N PHE A 220 -11.70 30.17 -6.19
CA PHE A 220 -12.28 28.83 -6.02
C PHE A 220 -13.29 28.75 -4.87
N GLU A 221 -13.53 29.84 -4.14
CA GLU A 221 -14.55 29.85 -3.07
C GLU A 221 -15.93 29.44 -3.62
N GLY A 222 -16.58 28.49 -2.94
CA GLY A 222 -17.86 27.90 -3.32
C GLY A 222 -17.80 26.87 -4.43
N ALA A 223 -16.61 26.55 -4.98
CA ALA A 223 -16.45 25.52 -5.99
C ALA A 223 -16.57 24.10 -5.40
N THR A 224 -16.92 23.14 -6.25
CA THR A 224 -16.81 21.71 -5.96
C THR A 224 -15.49 21.18 -6.51
N ILE A 225 -14.58 20.77 -5.63
CA ILE A 225 -13.23 20.30 -5.98
C ILE A 225 -13.15 18.78 -5.80
N CYS A 226 -12.70 18.08 -6.83
CA CYS A 226 -12.41 16.65 -6.76
C CYS A 226 -10.93 16.39 -6.45
N ARG A 227 -10.66 15.53 -5.48
CA ARG A 227 -9.33 14.96 -5.22
C ARG A 227 -9.48 13.52 -4.71
N PRO A 228 -8.86 12.52 -5.34
CA PRO A 228 -9.11 11.13 -4.97
C PRO A 228 -8.82 10.80 -3.51
N GLU A 229 -9.54 9.84 -2.96
CA GLU A 229 -9.35 9.33 -1.61
C GLU A 229 -7.91 8.83 -1.40
N GLY A 230 -7.35 9.11 -0.22
CA GLY A 230 -5.98 8.72 0.14
C GLY A 230 -4.88 9.58 -0.50
N TYR A 231 -5.21 10.60 -1.28
CA TYR A 231 -4.26 11.64 -1.68
C TYR A 231 -4.21 12.74 -0.61
N SER A 232 -3.01 13.25 -0.31
CA SER A 232 -2.82 14.31 0.69
C SER A 232 -3.57 15.59 0.32
N THR A 233 -4.35 16.16 1.22
CA THR A 233 -5.09 17.43 1.04
C THR A 233 -4.29 18.66 1.47
N GLY A 234 -3.04 18.52 1.93
CA GLY A 234 -2.25 19.62 2.51
C GLY A 234 -2.18 20.88 1.63
N HIS A 235 -1.95 20.74 0.32
CA HIS A 235 -1.92 21.91 -0.58
C HIS A 235 -3.28 22.61 -0.72
N LEU A 236 -4.41 21.92 -0.53
CA LEU A 236 -5.73 22.54 -0.48
C LEU A 236 -5.90 23.29 0.85
N GLU A 237 -5.52 22.65 1.95
CA GLU A 237 -5.55 23.21 3.31
C GLU A 237 -4.74 24.50 3.43
N GLU A 238 -3.47 24.48 2.98
CA GLU A 238 -2.54 25.62 2.98
C GLU A 238 -3.09 26.83 2.23
N ASN A 239 -3.97 26.62 1.26
CA ASN A 239 -4.56 27.66 0.42
C ASN A 239 -6.03 27.96 0.77
N GLY A 240 -6.54 27.46 1.90
CA GLY A 240 -7.89 27.73 2.38
C GLY A 240 -9.00 27.03 1.57
N LEU A 241 -8.66 26.00 0.81
CA LEU A 241 -9.56 25.26 -0.08
C LEU A 241 -10.10 24.00 0.60
N MET A 242 -10.69 24.17 1.78
CA MET A 242 -11.33 23.09 2.53
C MET A 242 -12.76 23.46 2.92
N PRO A 243 -13.63 22.47 3.17
CA PRO A 243 -14.95 22.74 3.73
C PRO A 243 -14.87 23.59 5.01
N PRO A 244 -15.73 24.62 5.17
CA PRO A 244 -16.91 24.93 4.34
C PRO A 244 -16.65 25.88 3.15
N ALA A 245 -15.40 26.30 2.90
CA ALA A 245 -15.10 27.24 1.81
C ALA A 245 -15.34 26.63 0.43
N ILE A 246 -15.19 25.31 0.29
CA ILE A 246 -15.44 24.52 -0.93
C ILE A 246 -16.18 23.22 -0.57
N GLU A 247 -16.74 22.55 -1.58
CA GLU A 247 -17.20 21.17 -1.46
C GLU A 247 -16.09 20.22 -1.95
N LEU A 248 -15.63 19.28 -1.09
CA LEU A 248 -14.59 18.32 -1.43
C LEU A 248 -15.21 16.97 -1.80
N VAL A 249 -14.92 16.47 -3.00
CA VAL A 249 -15.36 15.16 -3.50
C VAL A 249 -14.15 14.23 -3.64
N GLN A 250 -14.22 13.04 -3.05
CA GLN A 250 -13.10 12.10 -2.97
C GLN A 250 -13.45 10.71 -3.50
N PRO A 251 -13.50 10.50 -4.82
CA PRO A 251 -13.69 9.19 -5.40
C PRO A 251 -12.44 8.31 -5.24
N ALA A 252 -12.55 7.02 -5.54
CA ALA A 252 -11.45 6.07 -5.37
C ALA A 252 -10.36 6.18 -6.45
N SER A 253 -10.60 6.84 -7.58
CA SER A 253 -9.66 6.91 -8.70
C SER A 253 -9.52 8.31 -9.30
N THR A 254 -8.36 8.56 -9.93
CA THR A 254 -8.08 9.80 -10.66
C THR A 254 -8.98 9.95 -11.89
N HIS A 255 -9.22 8.87 -12.65
CA HIS A 255 -10.12 8.88 -13.82
C HIS A 255 -11.53 9.34 -13.45
N GLU A 256 -12.06 8.86 -12.33
CA GLU A 256 -13.41 9.23 -11.87
C GLU A 256 -13.52 10.75 -11.60
N CYS A 257 -12.47 11.40 -11.08
CA CYS A 257 -12.49 12.86 -10.93
C CYS A 257 -12.64 13.60 -12.28
N PHE A 258 -11.94 13.15 -13.33
CA PHE A 258 -12.06 13.77 -14.66
C PHE A 258 -13.38 13.42 -15.34
N GLU A 259 -13.91 12.21 -15.13
CA GLU A 259 -15.26 11.84 -15.59
C GLU A 259 -16.32 12.75 -14.95
N GLN A 260 -16.24 12.96 -13.63
CA GLN A 260 -17.12 13.86 -12.90
C GLN A 260 -16.95 15.34 -13.33
N LEU A 261 -15.74 15.75 -13.69
CA LEU A 261 -15.48 17.07 -14.27
C LEU A 261 -16.23 17.23 -15.60
N MET A 262 -16.26 16.19 -16.44
CA MET A 262 -16.97 16.22 -17.73
C MET A 262 -18.50 16.14 -17.59
N THR A 263 -19.02 15.55 -16.51
CA THR A 263 -20.46 15.56 -16.22
C THR A 263 -20.95 16.83 -15.52
N ASN A 264 -20.06 17.78 -15.22
CA ASN A 264 -20.32 18.96 -14.38
C ASN A 264 -20.75 18.59 -12.94
N SER A 265 -20.33 17.43 -12.45
CA SER A 265 -20.55 17.02 -11.06
C SER A 265 -19.52 17.66 -10.12
N VAL A 266 -18.37 18.06 -10.66
CA VAL A 266 -17.36 18.88 -9.99
C VAL A 266 -16.93 20.02 -10.92
N ASP A 267 -16.43 21.11 -10.35
CA ASP A 267 -15.94 22.28 -11.08
C ASP A 267 -14.45 22.17 -11.39
N LEU A 268 -13.70 21.59 -10.45
CA LEU A 268 -12.24 21.52 -10.46
C LEU A 268 -11.77 20.13 -10.08
N VAL A 269 -10.60 19.75 -10.59
CA VAL A 269 -9.86 18.58 -10.13
C VAL A 269 -8.50 19.04 -9.63
N ALA A 270 -8.16 18.71 -8.39
CA ALA A 270 -6.89 19.08 -7.75
C ALA A 270 -5.96 17.87 -7.66
N MET A 271 -4.91 17.84 -8.48
CA MET A 271 -3.96 16.72 -8.53
C MET A 271 -2.61 17.09 -9.16
N ASP A 272 -1.65 16.17 -9.06
CA ASP A 272 -0.38 16.27 -9.77
C ASP A 272 -0.61 16.50 -11.25
N THR A 273 0.02 17.54 -11.78
CA THR A 273 -0.14 17.99 -13.16
C THR A 273 0.21 16.90 -14.17
N ARG A 274 1.26 16.10 -13.91
CA ARG A 274 1.65 15.01 -14.81
C ARG A 274 0.68 13.83 -14.75
N ALA A 275 0.22 13.47 -13.56
CA ALA A 275 -0.82 12.46 -13.38
C ALA A 275 -2.12 12.89 -14.10
N GLY A 276 -2.49 14.16 -13.98
CA GLY A 276 -3.65 14.73 -14.67
C GLY A 276 -3.50 14.74 -16.19
N GLU A 277 -2.34 15.13 -16.71
CA GLU A 277 -2.02 15.03 -18.15
C GLU A 277 -2.21 13.61 -18.67
N ARG A 278 -1.73 12.60 -17.92
CA ARG A 278 -1.91 11.21 -18.31
C ARG A 278 -3.38 10.79 -18.38
N VAL A 279 -4.18 11.17 -17.39
CA VAL A 279 -5.61 10.87 -17.39
C VAL A 279 -6.33 11.58 -18.54
N MET A 280 -5.95 12.82 -18.84
CA MET A 280 -6.49 13.54 -20.00
C MET A 280 -6.15 12.85 -21.32
N GLU A 281 -4.95 12.28 -21.46
CA GLU A 281 -4.59 11.47 -22.64
C GLU A 281 -5.43 10.18 -22.71
N ASP A 282 -5.50 9.43 -21.61
CA ASP A 282 -6.26 8.17 -21.53
C ASP A 282 -7.75 8.38 -21.87
N LEU A 283 -8.34 9.50 -21.43
CA LEU A 283 -9.75 9.85 -21.64
C LEU A 283 -10.00 10.72 -22.90
N ASN A 284 -8.98 11.04 -23.69
CA ASN A 284 -9.07 11.94 -24.86
C ASN A 284 -9.65 13.34 -24.53
N LEU A 285 -9.26 13.91 -23.40
CA LEU A 285 -9.73 15.19 -22.88
C LEU A 285 -8.75 16.36 -23.11
N THR A 286 -7.62 16.15 -23.79
CA THR A 286 -6.54 17.14 -23.96
C THR A 286 -6.99 18.52 -24.48
N TYR A 287 -8.09 18.59 -25.25
CA TYR A 287 -8.63 19.85 -25.79
C TYR A 287 -9.90 20.34 -25.07
N GLN A 288 -10.35 19.64 -24.04
CA GLN A 288 -11.59 19.90 -23.31
C GLN A 288 -11.33 20.30 -21.85
N VAL A 289 -10.18 19.92 -21.31
CA VAL A 289 -9.74 20.19 -19.95
C VAL A 289 -8.42 20.96 -20.01
N THR A 290 -8.28 21.95 -19.14
CA THR A 290 -7.09 22.81 -19.07
C THR A 290 -6.61 22.90 -17.64
N ALA A 291 -5.31 22.68 -17.45
CA ALA A 291 -4.62 22.95 -16.20
C ALA A 291 -4.44 24.47 -16.03
N ASN A 292 -4.76 25.00 -14.86
CA ASN A 292 -4.46 26.39 -14.52
C ASN A 292 -2.92 26.56 -14.38
N PRO A 293 -2.28 27.46 -15.14
CA PRO A 293 -0.82 27.61 -15.13
C PRO A 293 -0.30 28.52 -14.00
N HIS A 294 -1.19 29.17 -13.26
CA HIS A 294 -0.88 30.17 -12.25
C HIS A 294 -0.98 29.64 -10.83
N LEU A 295 -1.87 28.66 -10.61
CA LEU A 295 -2.16 28.10 -9.30
C LEU A 295 -1.64 26.67 -9.22
N PHE A 296 -0.54 26.50 -8.47
CA PHE A 296 0.08 25.21 -8.22
C PHE A 296 0.82 25.21 -6.89
N SER A 297 1.14 24.02 -6.40
CA SER A 297 1.99 23.81 -5.23
C SER A 297 3.02 22.73 -5.53
N ILE A 298 4.27 23.01 -5.18
CA ILE A 298 5.36 22.03 -5.31
C ILE A 298 5.36 21.19 -4.05
N GLN A 299 5.19 19.88 -4.21
CA GLN A 299 5.05 18.97 -3.09
C GLN A 299 6.15 17.90 -3.14
N PRO A 300 6.97 17.76 -2.09
CA PRO A 300 7.97 16.72 -2.05
C PRO A 300 7.33 15.34 -1.81
N MET A 301 7.74 14.34 -2.58
CA MET A 301 7.38 12.95 -2.36
C MET A 301 8.50 12.19 -1.63
N GLN A 302 8.11 11.51 -0.57
CA GLN A 302 9.02 10.89 0.40
C GLN A 302 8.50 9.51 0.81
N VAL A 303 9.30 8.79 1.60
CA VAL A 303 8.90 7.54 2.24
C VAL A 303 8.49 7.84 3.68
N ALA A 304 7.31 7.41 4.09
CA ALA A 304 6.75 7.59 5.42
C ALA A 304 6.97 6.35 6.30
N PHE A 305 7.27 6.59 7.57
CA PHE A 305 7.59 5.59 8.59
C PHE A 305 6.81 5.91 9.86
N HIS A 306 6.26 4.91 10.55
CA HIS A 306 5.69 5.14 11.88
C HIS A 306 6.81 5.34 12.91
N LYS A 307 6.67 6.32 13.81
CA LYS A 307 7.70 6.66 14.81
C LYS A 307 8.00 5.53 15.79
N ASP A 308 6.99 4.71 16.10
CA ASP A 308 7.15 3.59 17.03
C ASP A 308 7.80 2.35 16.42
N ASN A 309 8.01 2.32 15.09
CA ASN A 309 8.71 1.21 14.48
C ASN A 309 10.22 1.35 14.73
N SER A 310 10.80 0.33 15.37
CA SER A 310 12.21 0.28 15.75
C SER A 310 13.19 0.37 14.58
N VAL A 311 12.80 0.00 13.36
CA VAL A 311 13.69 0.06 12.19
C VAL A 311 13.66 1.42 11.48
N SER A 312 12.71 2.30 11.81
CA SER A 312 12.44 3.53 11.05
C SER A 312 13.67 4.43 10.90
N ALA A 313 14.38 4.70 12.00
CA ALA A 313 15.54 5.59 11.97
C ALA A 313 16.67 5.05 11.08
N GLU A 314 16.98 3.76 11.21
CA GLU A 314 18.03 3.10 10.43
C GLU A 314 17.69 3.05 8.94
N VAL A 315 16.45 2.68 8.59
CA VAL A 315 16.03 2.59 7.18
C VAL A 315 15.95 3.96 6.53
N ILE A 316 15.58 5.02 7.27
CA ILE A 316 15.65 6.39 6.77
C ILE A 316 17.08 6.78 6.43
N GLU A 317 18.06 6.48 7.30
CA GLU A 317 19.47 6.74 7.03
C GLU A 317 19.98 5.97 5.80
N ASP A 318 19.56 4.71 5.64
CA ASP A 318 19.88 3.89 4.47
C ASP A 318 19.35 4.50 3.18
N LEU A 319 18.05 4.85 3.15
CA LEU A 319 17.42 5.49 2.00
C LEU A 319 18.10 6.82 1.65
N ASN A 320 18.36 7.66 2.64
CA ASN A 320 18.97 8.97 2.43
C ASN A 320 20.41 8.84 1.90
N ARG A 321 21.17 7.88 2.41
CA ARG A 321 22.52 7.58 1.92
C ARG A 321 22.49 7.07 0.48
N GLY A 322 21.55 6.20 0.15
CA GLY A 322 21.35 5.72 -1.22
C GLY A 322 20.95 6.83 -2.18
N LEU A 323 20.00 7.68 -1.78
CA LEU A 323 19.58 8.85 -2.55
C LEU A 323 20.75 9.81 -2.81
N ALA A 324 21.57 10.09 -1.80
CA ALA A 324 22.76 10.92 -1.95
C ALA A 324 23.74 10.35 -3.00
N GLN A 325 24.03 9.04 -2.95
CA GLN A 325 24.87 8.39 -3.97
C GLN A 325 24.26 8.48 -5.38
N MET A 326 22.94 8.31 -5.51
CA MET A 326 22.26 8.41 -6.80
C MET A 326 22.32 9.82 -7.38
N LEU A 327 22.26 10.85 -6.53
CA LEU A 327 22.40 12.25 -6.93
C LEU A 327 23.85 12.55 -7.36
N GLU A 328 24.84 12.10 -6.60
CA GLU A 328 26.27 12.30 -6.90
C GLU A 328 26.70 11.64 -8.22
N THR A 329 26.17 10.45 -8.51
CA THR A 329 26.51 9.67 -9.71
C THR A 329 25.70 10.04 -10.95
N GLY A 330 24.61 10.80 -10.79
CA GLY A 330 23.65 11.11 -11.87
C GLY A 330 22.68 9.95 -12.18
N GLU A 331 22.70 8.87 -11.42
CA GLU A 331 21.77 7.75 -11.55
C GLU A 331 20.31 8.19 -11.28
N TRP A 332 20.11 9.09 -10.30
CA TRP A 332 18.81 9.68 -10.02
C TRP A 332 18.22 10.36 -11.26
N ALA A 333 19.02 11.21 -11.93
CA ALA A 333 18.57 11.95 -13.11
C ALA A 333 18.23 11.01 -14.28
N SER A 334 18.98 9.91 -14.40
CA SER A 334 18.73 8.87 -15.42
C SER A 334 17.41 8.15 -15.17
N ILE A 335 17.15 7.74 -13.91
CA ILE A 335 15.90 7.08 -13.51
C ILE A 335 14.72 8.02 -13.72
N VAL A 336 14.82 9.28 -13.30
CA VAL A 336 13.76 10.28 -13.52
C VAL A 336 13.54 10.51 -15.01
N SER A 337 14.58 10.73 -15.80
CA SER A 337 14.43 10.92 -17.25
C SER A 337 13.75 9.73 -17.93
N LEU A 338 14.05 8.50 -17.51
CA LEU A 338 13.43 7.29 -18.06
C LEU A 338 11.99 7.10 -17.57
N GLY A 339 11.73 7.27 -16.28
CA GLY A 339 10.42 7.07 -15.67
C GLY A 339 9.38 8.12 -16.09
N LEU A 340 9.83 9.32 -16.47
CA LEU A 340 8.94 10.37 -16.98
C LEU A 340 8.74 10.31 -18.49
N ARG A 341 9.52 9.51 -19.23
CA ARG A 341 9.30 9.33 -20.68
C ARG A 341 8.00 8.57 -20.91
N ASP A 342 7.17 9.16 -21.74
CA ASP A 342 5.92 8.56 -22.19
C ASP A 342 6.22 7.40 -23.16
N ASN A 343 6.33 6.18 -22.63
CA ASN A 343 6.66 4.98 -23.41
C ASN A 343 5.57 4.59 -24.42
N THR A 344 4.41 5.26 -24.39
CA THR A 344 3.30 5.03 -25.32
C THR A 344 3.63 5.43 -26.77
N LYS A 345 4.66 6.27 -27.00
CA LYS A 345 5.06 6.69 -28.36
C LYS A 345 6.12 5.81 -29.03
N MET A 346 6.68 4.82 -28.34
CA MET A 346 7.75 3.99 -28.91
C MET A 346 7.27 2.72 -29.63
N GLU A 347 5.99 2.34 -29.49
CA GLU A 347 5.42 1.18 -30.22
C GLU A 347 4.85 1.51 -31.61
N LEU A 348 4.84 2.79 -32.02
CA LEU A 348 4.39 3.19 -33.36
C LEU A 348 5.54 3.47 -34.34
N VAL A 349 6.77 3.18 -33.95
CA VAL A 349 7.94 3.25 -34.83
C VAL A 349 8.75 1.95 -34.70
N ASN A 350 8.15 0.86 -35.16
CA ASN A 350 8.88 -0.29 -35.71
C ASN A 350 8.00 -1.08 -36.68
#